data_AF-A0A8J5LMR8-F1
#
_entry.id   AF-A0A8J5LMR8-F1
#
_cell.length_a   1.000
_cell.length_b   1.000
_cell.length_c   1.000
_cell.angle_alpha   90.00
_cell.angle_beta   90.00
_cell.angle_gamma   90.00
#
_symmetry.space_group_name_H-M   'P 1'
#
loop_
_entity.id
_entity.type
_entity.pdbx_description
1 polymer ?
#
loop_
_entity_poly.entity_id
_entity_poly.type
_entity_poly.pdbx_seq_one_letter_code
_entity_poly.pdbx_strand_id
1 'polypeptide(L)'
;MGRGRFKAKPTGRRNFSTPEEMGDALYCWLLCSSSHLQTGPFYSVLVSKKKGILDISEIQNPNLVKPKNLKARAADVESTPELSRREREEIEKQKAHERYMRLQEQGKTEQARKDLERLALIRQQRAEASKKREEEKAAKEQKKAEARK
;
A
#
# COMPACT_ATOMS: atom_id res chain seq x y z
N MET A 1 -10.19 67.11 19.48
CA MET A 1 -10.37 65.94 18.59
C MET A 1 -9.32 64.89 18.92
N GLY A 2 -9.67 63.87 19.71
CA GLY A 2 -8.73 62.83 20.14
C GLY A 2 -8.55 61.76 19.07
N ARG A 3 -7.33 61.62 18.53
CA ARG A 3 -7.01 60.55 17.57
C ARG A 3 -6.73 59.26 18.36
N GLY A 4 -7.68 58.33 18.32
CA GLY A 4 -7.55 57.02 18.98
C GLY A 4 -6.34 56.25 18.46
N ARG A 5 -5.51 55.71 19.36
CA ARG A 5 -4.37 54.86 19.00
C ARG A 5 -4.89 53.55 18.38
N PHE A 6 -4.60 53.33 17.11
CA PHE A 6 -4.89 52.09 16.41
C PHE A 6 -4.05 50.95 17.01
N LYS A 7 -4.69 50.02 17.72
CA LYS A 7 -4.02 48.80 18.20
C LYS A 7 -3.98 47.78 17.06
N ALA A 8 -2.80 47.57 16.48
CA ALA A 8 -2.58 46.49 15.53
C ALA A 8 -2.84 45.14 16.22
N LYS A 9 -3.65 44.29 15.60
CA LYS A 9 -3.86 42.91 16.05
C LYS A 9 -2.53 42.14 15.87
N PRO A 10 -2.16 41.22 16.76
CA PRO A 10 -1.00 40.38 16.55
C PRO A 10 -1.25 39.53 15.30
N THR A 11 -0.54 39.83 14.22
CA THR A 11 -0.54 38.97 13.03
C THR A 11 0.08 37.64 13.43
N GLY A 12 -0.76 36.62 13.53
CA GLY A 12 -0.36 35.26 13.90
C GLY A 12 0.84 34.80 13.08
N ARG A 13 1.85 34.27 13.77
CA ARG A 13 3.04 33.71 13.15
C ARG A 13 2.60 32.55 12.26
N ARG A 14 2.92 32.62 10.96
CA ARG A 14 2.64 31.53 10.02
C ARG A 14 3.62 30.39 10.31
N ASN A 15 3.09 29.24 10.72
CA ASN A 15 3.86 28.00 10.82
C ASN A 15 3.93 27.42 9.40
N PHE A 16 4.99 27.73 8.67
CA PHE A 16 5.33 26.97 7.47
C PHE A 16 5.90 25.64 7.93
N SER A 17 5.40 24.54 7.37
CA SER A 17 5.89 23.19 7.65
C SER A 17 7.38 23.11 7.38
N THR A 18 8.13 22.42 8.24
CA THR A 18 9.57 22.21 8.03
C THR A 18 9.78 21.27 6.83
N PRO A 19 10.95 21.31 6.16
CA PRO A 19 11.22 20.40 5.04
C PRO A 19 11.16 18.91 5.40
N GLU A 20 11.28 18.54 6.68
CA GLU A 20 11.02 17.17 7.15
C GLU A 20 9.53 16.81 7.11
N GLU A 21 8.64 17.72 7.52
CA GLU A 21 7.18 17.53 7.47
C GLU A 21 6.63 17.48 6.03
N MET A 22 7.35 18.08 5.07
CA MET A 22 7.02 18.00 3.64
C MET A 22 7.45 16.67 3.00
N GLY A 23 8.47 16.00 3.55
CA GLY A 23 8.95 14.70 3.08
C GLY A 23 7.89 13.61 3.19
N ASP A 24 7.11 13.66 4.27
CA ASP A 24 6.00 12.73 4.53
C ASP A 24 4.83 12.94 3.56
N ALA A 25 4.60 14.17 3.12
CA ALA A 25 3.55 14.49 2.14
C ALA A 25 3.88 13.98 0.73
N LEU A 26 5.16 14.02 0.34
CA LEU A 26 5.63 13.46 -0.94
C LEU A 26 5.58 11.93 -0.95
N TYR A 27 5.79 11.29 0.20
CA TYR A 27 5.65 9.84 0.34
C TYR A 27 4.20 9.37 0.18
N CYS A 28 3.22 10.18 0.59
CA CYS A 28 1.80 9.88 0.42
C CYS A 28 1.31 10.06 -1.04
N TRP A 29 1.85 11.03 -1.78
CA TRP A 29 1.51 11.23 -3.20
C TRP A 29 2.10 10.14 -4.12
N LEU A 30 3.32 9.66 -3.80
CA LEU A 30 4.00 8.61 -4.56
C LEU A 30 3.34 7.22 -4.38
N LEU A 31 2.82 6.92 -3.18
CA LEU A 31 2.06 5.69 -2.92
C LEU A 31 0.69 5.69 -3.61
N CYS A 32 0.05 6.86 -3.78
CA CYS A 32 -1.25 6.97 -4.44
C CYS A 32 -1.17 6.82 -5.97
N SER A 33 -0.07 7.25 -6.59
CA SER A 33 0.13 7.14 -8.05
C SER A 33 0.57 5.74 -8.51
N SER A 34 0.93 4.83 -7.59
CA SER A 34 1.49 3.51 -7.92
C SER A 34 0.47 2.38 -8.01
N SER A 35 -0.83 2.64 -7.84
CA SER A 35 -1.89 1.61 -7.82
C SER A 35 -2.64 1.44 -9.14
N HIS A 36 -2.09 1.92 -10.26
CA HIS A 36 -2.74 1.82 -11.57
C HIS A 36 -1.79 1.42 -12.70
N LEU A 37 -1.14 0.26 -12.61
CA LEU A 37 -0.69 -0.46 -13.80
C LEU A 37 -0.46 -1.93 -13.47
N GLN A 38 -1.29 -2.80 -14.04
CA GLN A 38 -1.15 -4.25 -13.99
C GLN A 38 -0.77 -4.75 -15.38
N THR A 39 0.08 -5.78 -15.41
CA THR A 39 0.41 -6.72 -16.50
C THR A 39 1.72 -6.50 -17.28
N GLY A 40 2.63 -7.47 -17.13
CA GLY A 40 3.78 -7.74 -18.00
C GLY A 40 5.05 -8.12 -17.22
N PRO A 41 5.51 -9.39 -17.23
CA PRO A 41 6.86 -9.71 -16.78
C PRO A 41 7.86 -9.39 -17.90
N PHE A 42 8.25 -8.13 -18.00
CA PHE A 42 9.43 -7.71 -18.76
C PHE A 42 10.47 -7.21 -17.75
N TYR A 43 11.12 -8.14 -17.03
CA TYR A 43 12.29 -7.77 -16.25
C TYR A 43 13.50 -7.81 -17.17
N SER A 44 13.87 -6.62 -17.64
CA SER A 44 15.19 -6.35 -18.19
C SER A 44 16.26 -6.69 -17.13
N VAL A 45 17.27 -7.40 -17.60
CA VAL A 45 18.51 -7.67 -16.88
C VAL A 45 19.20 -6.34 -16.58
N LEU A 46 19.01 -5.80 -15.38
CA LEU A 46 19.90 -4.79 -14.81
C LEU A 46 20.79 -5.46 -13.78
N VAL A 47 21.92 -5.95 -14.27
CA VAL A 47 23.10 -6.27 -13.46
C VAL A 47 23.56 -4.97 -12.81
N SER A 48 23.15 -4.74 -11.57
CA SER A 48 23.75 -3.70 -10.73
C SER A 48 25.21 -4.08 -10.46
N LYS A 49 26.15 -3.39 -11.12
CA LYS A 49 27.55 -3.38 -10.71
C LYS A 49 27.63 -2.76 -9.31
N LYS A 50 27.80 -3.60 -8.29
CA LYS A 50 28.06 -3.17 -6.92
C LYS A 50 29.38 -2.38 -6.93
N LYS A 51 29.37 -1.19 -6.34
CA LYS A 51 30.55 -0.31 -6.26
C LYS A 51 30.89 -0.13 -4.78
N GLY A 52 32.11 -0.49 -4.40
CA GLY A 52 32.67 -0.19 -3.09
C GLY A 52 33.49 -1.34 -2.50
N ILE A 53 34.04 -1.07 -1.31
CA ILE A 53 34.90 -1.94 -0.48
C ILE A 53 34.29 -3.33 -0.17
N LEU A 54 33.00 -3.51 -0.44
CA LEU A 54 32.24 -4.75 -0.23
C LEU A 54 32.75 -5.95 -1.05
N ASP A 55 33.44 -5.73 -2.19
CA ASP A 55 34.05 -6.82 -2.99
C ASP A 55 35.50 -7.14 -2.59
N ILE A 56 36.18 -6.27 -1.82
CA ILE A 56 37.60 -6.49 -1.44
C ILE A 56 37.69 -7.27 -0.12
N SER A 57 36.65 -7.23 0.70
CA SER A 57 36.55 -8.10 1.87
C SER A 57 36.03 -9.48 1.47
N GLU A 58 36.74 -10.13 0.53
CA GLU A 58 36.73 -11.59 0.48
C GLU A 58 37.11 -12.07 1.89
N ILE A 59 36.23 -12.87 2.50
CA ILE A 59 36.50 -13.50 3.78
C ILE A 59 37.64 -14.50 3.55
N GLN A 60 38.86 -14.00 3.54
CA GLN A 60 40.10 -14.76 3.52
C GLN A 60 40.33 -15.28 4.94
N ASN A 61 39.50 -16.24 5.35
CA ASN A 61 39.76 -17.04 6.53
C ASN A 61 40.68 -18.20 6.12
N PRO A 62 41.98 -18.17 6.46
CA PRO A 62 42.93 -19.20 6.05
C PRO A 62 42.64 -20.58 6.65
N ASN A 63 41.72 -20.68 7.64
CA ASN A 63 41.23 -21.93 8.21
C ASN A 63 39.81 -22.32 7.73
N LEU A 64 39.35 -21.81 6.58
CA LEU A 64 38.09 -22.25 5.99
C LEU A 64 38.24 -23.67 5.42
N VAL A 65 38.13 -24.68 6.29
CA VAL A 65 38.09 -26.09 5.91
C VAL A 65 36.82 -26.34 5.10
N LYS A 66 36.94 -26.31 3.77
CA LYS A 66 35.84 -26.70 2.86
C LYS A 66 35.49 -28.17 3.14
N PRO A 67 34.26 -28.52 3.55
CA PRO A 67 33.90 -29.90 3.77
C PRO A 67 33.91 -30.65 2.43
N LYS A 68 34.85 -31.58 2.25
CA LYS A 68 35.07 -32.25 0.95
C LYS A 68 34.17 -33.45 0.68
N ASN A 69 33.31 -33.87 1.61
CA ASN A 69 32.43 -35.03 1.38
C ASN A 69 31.12 -34.92 2.17
N LEU A 70 30.18 -34.13 1.67
CA LEU A 70 28.77 -34.32 2.03
C LEU A 70 28.17 -35.26 0.99
N LYS A 71 28.24 -36.57 1.26
CA LYS A 71 27.38 -37.52 0.56
C LYS A 71 25.96 -37.19 1.01
N ALA A 72 25.17 -36.61 0.11
CA ALA A 72 23.73 -36.47 0.27
C ALA A 72 23.17 -37.89 0.47
N ARG A 73 23.04 -38.31 1.73
CA ARG A 73 22.10 -39.36 2.10
C ARG A 73 20.75 -38.78 1.72
N ALA A 74 20.12 -39.36 0.70
CA ALA A 74 18.70 -39.27 0.50
C ALA A 74 18.03 -39.82 1.78
N ALA A 75 17.92 -38.96 2.79
CA ALA A 75 17.21 -39.22 4.01
C ALA A 75 15.74 -38.95 3.68
N ASP A 76 15.05 -40.03 3.35
CA ASP A 76 13.67 -40.31 3.78
C ASP A 76 12.74 -39.09 3.88
N VAL A 77 12.18 -38.70 2.73
CA VAL A 77 11.23 -37.57 2.62
C VAL A 77 9.80 -37.96 3.06
N GLU A 78 9.56 -39.23 3.41
CA GLU A 78 8.25 -39.74 3.82
C GLU A 78 8.02 -39.72 5.34
N SER A 79 9.07 -39.55 6.15
CA SER A 79 8.94 -39.33 7.58
C SER A 79 8.74 -37.84 7.85
N THR A 80 7.48 -37.38 7.81
CA THR A 80 7.14 -36.07 8.36
C THR A 80 7.57 -36.07 9.82
N PRO A 81 8.50 -35.20 10.24
CA PRO A 81 8.87 -35.12 11.64
C PRO A 81 7.59 -34.83 12.43
N GLU A 82 7.27 -35.66 13.42
CA GLU A 82 6.15 -35.42 14.32
C GLU A 82 6.42 -34.10 15.05
N LEU A 83 5.88 -33.01 14.50
CA LEU A 83 6.03 -31.66 15.02
C LEU A 83 5.77 -31.66 16.52
N SER A 84 6.67 -31.05 17.27
CA SER A 84 6.57 -30.92 18.72
C SER A 84 5.21 -30.33 19.08
N ARG A 85 4.63 -30.69 20.23
CA ARG A 85 3.32 -30.18 20.67
C ARG A 85 3.22 -28.65 20.56
N ARG A 86 4.32 -27.95 20.81
CA ARG A 86 4.46 -26.49 20.66
C ARG A 86 4.34 -26.04 19.20
N GLU A 87 4.99 -26.73 18.28
CA GLU A 87 4.98 -26.40 16.86
C GLU A 87 3.59 -26.64 16.24
N ARG A 88 2.86 -27.67 16.70
CA ARG A 88 1.46 -27.91 16.27
C ARG A 88 0.55 -26.76 16.66
N GLU A 89 0.64 -26.29 17.90
CA GLU A 89 -0.15 -25.17 18.42
C GLU A 89 0.21 -23.86 17.70
N GLU A 90 1.49 -23.62 17.39
CA GLU A 90 1.93 -22.45 16.63
C GLU A 90 1.42 -22.47 15.18
N ILE A 91 1.45 -23.62 14.52
CA ILE A 91 0.92 -23.78 13.15
C ILE A 91 -0.60 -23.64 13.13
N GLU A 92 -1.31 -24.15 14.13
CA GLU A 92 -2.76 -23.96 14.24
C GLU A 92 -3.13 -22.50 14.47
N LYS A 93 -2.35 -21.78 15.29
CA LYS A 93 -2.53 -20.33 15.49
C LYS A 93 -2.28 -19.55 14.21
N GLN A 94 -1.24 -19.90 13.45
CA GLN A 94 -0.97 -19.30 12.13
C GLN A 94 -2.12 -19.58 11.15
N LYS A 95 -2.54 -20.85 11.03
CA LYS A 95 -3.67 -21.24 10.18
C LYS A 95 -4.98 -20.57 10.57
N ALA A 96 -5.24 -20.41 11.86
CA ALA A 96 -6.43 -19.71 12.36
C ALA A 96 -6.38 -18.22 12.00
N HIS A 97 -5.21 -17.58 12.14
CA HIS A 97 -5.01 -16.20 11.72
C HIS A 97 -5.17 -16.03 10.21
N GLU A 98 -4.55 -16.88 9.40
CA GLU A 98 -4.71 -16.89 7.95
C GLU A 98 -6.17 -17.09 7.53
N ARG A 99 -6.90 -18.00 8.18
CA ARG A 99 -8.34 -18.20 7.94
C ARG A 99 -9.13 -16.95 8.28
N TYR A 100 -8.83 -16.30 9.39
CA TYR A 100 -9.49 -15.05 9.79
C TYR A 100 -9.22 -13.94 8.75
N MET A 101 -7.97 -13.76 8.34
CA MET A 101 -7.59 -12.79 7.31
C MET A 101 -8.30 -13.08 5.98
N ARG A 102 -8.32 -14.35 5.57
CA ARG A 102 -9.03 -14.78 4.35
C ARG A 102 -10.55 -14.56 4.43
N LEU A 103 -11.17 -14.76 5.59
CA LEU A 103 -12.59 -14.49 5.80
C LEU A 103 -12.90 -13.00 5.77
N GLN A 104 -11.99 -12.16 6.28
CA GLN A 104 -12.08 -10.70 6.23
C GLN A 104 -12.00 -10.23 4.77
N GLU A 105 -11.03 -10.72 4.01
CA GLU A 105 -10.87 -10.42 2.58
C GLU A 105 -12.10 -10.86 1.76
N GLN A 106 -12.68 -12.01 2.10
CA GLN A 106 -13.92 -12.49 1.49
C GLN A 106 -15.14 -11.66 1.88
N GLY A 107 -15.03 -10.71 2.81
CA GLY A 107 -16.17 -9.93 3.28
C GLY A 107 -17.13 -10.72 4.16
N LYS A 108 -16.72 -11.87 4.71
CA LYS A 108 -17.63 -12.76 5.46
C LYS A 108 -17.78 -12.39 6.92
N THR A 109 -16.80 -11.69 7.50
CA THR A 109 -16.86 -11.14 8.86
C THR A 109 -17.87 -9.99 8.92
N GLU A 110 -18.50 -9.78 10.07
CA GLU A 110 -19.50 -8.71 10.23
C GLU A 110 -18.93 -7.32 9.99
N GLN A 111 -17.66 -7.10 10.36
CA GLN A 111 -16.94 -5.85 10.10
C GLN A 111 -16.77 -5.61 8.60
N ALA A 112 -16.29 -6.61 7.86
CA ALA A 112 -16.08 -6.47 6.43
C ALA A 112 -17.39 -6.31 5.66
N ARG A 113 -18.49 -6.94 6.10
CA ARG A 113 -19.83 -6.72 5.51
C ARG A 113 -20.24 -5.25 5.64
N LYS A 114 -20.13 -4.68 6.84
CA LYS A 114 -20.45 -3.25 7.09
C LYS A 114 -19.59 -2.33 6.23
N ASP A 115 -18.30 -2.63 6.09
CA ASP A 115 -17.40 -1.83 5.25
C ASP A 115 -17.77 -1.93 3.77
N LEU A 116 -18.11 -3.12 3.27
CA LEU A 116 -18.58 -3.31 1.90
C LEU A 116 -19.91 -2.60 1.65
N GLU A 117 -20.86 -2.67 2.58
CA GLU A 117 -22.15 -1.97 2.53
C GLU A 117 -21.94 -0.45 2.48
N ARG A 118 -21.06 0.08 3.34
CA ARG A 118 -20.68 1.50 3.35
C ARG A 118 -20.07 1.92 2.00
N LEU A 119 -19.15 1.11 1.45
CA LEU A 119 -18.55 1.39 0.14
C LEU A 119 -19.57 1.32 -0.99
N ALA A 120 -20.52 0.38 -0.95
CA ALA A 120 -21.59 0.27 -1.93
C ALA A 120 -22.48 1.52 -1.95
N LEU A 121 -22.85 2.04 -0.77
CA LEU A 121 -23.62 3.29 -0.65
C LEU A 121 -22.86 4.49 -1.23
N ILE A 122 -21.55 4.60 -0.97
CA ILE A 122 -20.74 5.68 -1.56
C ILE A 122 -20.66 5.54 -3.08
N ARG A 123 -20.51 4.32 -3.62
CA ARG A 123 -20.52 4.07 -5.07
C ARG A 123 -21.85 4.48 -5.69
N GLN A 124 -22.97 4.15 -5.05
CA GLN A 124 -24.31 4.56 -5.49
C GLN A 124 -24.45 6.08 -5.49
N GLN A 125 -24.09 6.76 -4.41
CA GLN A 125 -24.14 8.22 -4.33
C GLN A 125 -23.28 8.90 -5.41
N ARG A 126 -22.10 8.35 -5.71
CA ARG A 126 -21.24 8.86 -6.78
C ARG A 126 -21.84 8.64 -8.16
N ALA A 127 -22.39 7.45 -8.42
CA ALA A 127 -23.04 7.13 -9.68
C ALA A 127 -24.31 7.95 -9.91
N GLU A 128 -25.12 8.17 -8.88
CA GLU A 128 -26.29 9.04 -8.94
C GLU A 128 -25.89 10.50 -9.15
N ALA A 129 -24.83 10.97 -8.50
CA ALA A 129 -24.32 12.32 -8.71
C ALA A 129 -23.74 12.52 -10.12
N SER A 130 -23.06 11.52 -10.70
CA SER A 130 -22.59 11.61 -12.08
C SER A 130 -23.74 11.58 -13.07
N LYS A 131 -24.71 10.69 -12.90
CA LYS A 131 -25.92 10.63 -13.74
C LYS A 131 -26.72 11.94 -13.69
N LYS A 132 -26.98 12.49 -12.50
CA LYS A 132 -27.67 13.79 -12.36
C LYS A 132 -26.92 14.93 -13.06
N ARG A 133 -25.59 14.94 -12.99
CA ARG A 133 -24.75 15.94 -13.70
C ARG A 133 -24.81 15.76 -15.22
N GLU A 134 -24.84 14.53 -15.72
CA GLU A 134 -24.95 14.22 -17.15
C GLU A 134 -26.33 14.60 -17.69
N GLU A 135 -27.40 14.27 -16.97
CA GLU A 135 -28.77 14.65 -17.32
C GLU A 135 -28.97 16.17 -17.35
N GLU A 136 -28.46 16.89 -16.35
CA GLU A 136 -28.50 18.36 -16.35
C GLU A 136 -27.70 18.98 -17.50
N LYS A 137 -26.54 18.41 -17.84
CA LYS A 137 -25.72 18.87 -18.96
C LYS A 137 -26.43 18.62 -20.28
N ALA A 138 -26.99 17.42 -20.48
CA ALA A 138 -27.77 17.06 -21.66
C ALA A 138 -29.01 17.97 -21.81
N ALA A 139 -29.75 18.23 -20.73
CA ALA A 139 -30.90 19.14 -20.77
C ALA A 139 -30.48 20.60 -21.09
N LYS A 140 -29.34 21.06 -20.55
CA LYS A 140 -28.78 22.39 -20.88
C LYS A 140 -28.32 22.47 -22.33
N GLU A 141 -27.76 21.40 -22.88
CA GLU A 141 -27.34 21.31 -24.28
C GLU A 141 -28.53 21.26 -25.24
N GLN A 142 -29.57 20.49 -24.90
CA GLN A 142 -30.83 20.47 -25.67
C GLN A 142 -31.47 21.86 -25.69
N LYS A 143 -31.60 22.53 -24.55
CA LYS A 143 -32.13 23.91 -24.50
C LYS A 143 -31.28 24.90 -25.31
N LYS A 144 -29.96 24.77 -25.30
CA LYS A 144 -29.05 25.59 -26.13
C LYS A 144 -29.17 25.26 -27.61
N ALA A 145 -29.42 24.01 -27.98
CA ALA A 145 -29.61 23.58 -29.35
C ALA A 145 -30.97 24.02 -29.91
N GLU A 146 -32.03 23.96 -29.10
CA GLU A 146 -33.36 24.51 -29.41
C GLU A 146 -33.31 26.03 -29.56
N ALA A 147 -32.60 26.75 -28.68
CA ALA A 147 -32.44 28.20 -28.78
C ALA A 147 -31.54 28.66 -29.95
N ARG A 148 -30.80 27.74 -30.59
CA ARG A 148 -29.97 28.01 -31.78
C ARG A 148 -30.68 27.67 -33.09
N LYS A 149 -31.80 26.96 -33.05
CA LYS A 149 -32.67 26.72 -34.21
C LYS A 149 -33.66 27.87 -34.36
#